data_AF-A0A1W6SMF8-F1
#
_entry.id   AF-A0A1W6SMF8-F1
#
_cell.length_a   1.000
_cell.length_b   1.000
_cell.length_c   1.000
_cell.angle_alpha   90.00
_cell.angle_beta   90.00
_cell.angle_gamma   90.00
#
_symmetry.space_group_name_H-M   'P 1'
#
loop_
_entity.id
_entity.type
_entity.pdbx_description
1 polymer ?
#
loop_
_entity_poly.entity_id
_entity_poly.type
_entity_poly.pdbx_seq_one_letter_code
_entity_poly.pdbx_strand_id
1 'polypeptide(L)'
;MTSEILVNVTPQETRVAVMEQGAVQELHIERTSSRGIVGNIYNGRVTRVLPGMQSAFVDIGLDRAAFLHLADIWRLRQSEDADKPIERLLYEGKNILVQVIKDSISTKGARLSTQVSIAGRMLVYLPQVSHIGISQRIEDETERKLLREKLKHLLPPGEKGGFIIRTMAEAASEQDLQTDIDYLYKLWHDIEGKSSTGMPGLLYQDLNLSHRVLRDFVNVGTARILVDSRETFQKMVAFARDYMANVTERVDHYAGERPLFDLYGVEDEIEKCLARRVNLKSGGYLIIDQTEALTTVDVNTGGFVGVRSFDDTIFKTNLEAAQVIARQLRLRNLGGIIIIDFIDMESAEHKNAVLAEFKKSLMKDRTRMTVNGFTALGLVEMTRKRTRESLAHILCETCPTCQGRSEVRTAQTMCYEILRELLRESRQFDAREFRILASQQVIDLFLDEESQSLAQLGDFIAKPISLQVEAAYTQEQYDVILM
;
A
#
# COMPACT_ATOMS: atom_id res chain seq x y z
N MET A 1 4.83 0.80 25.84
CA MET A 1 4.33 2.17 25.59
C MET A 1 2.86 2.06 25.26
N THR A 2 2.05 2.99 25.75
CA THR A 2 0.60 2.97 25.53
C THR A 2 0.29 3.51 24.13
N SER A 3 -0.41 2.73 23.30
CA SER A 3 -0.87 3.16 21.98
C SER A 3 -2.39 3.29 21.94
N GLU A 4 -2.88 4.22 21.11
CA GLU A 4 -4.29 4.38 20.81
C GLU A 4 -4.49 4.16 19.32
N ILE A 5 -5.62 3.58 18.92
CA ILE A 5 -5.96 3.39 17.50
C ILE A 5 -7.22 4.18 17.21
N LEU A 6 -7.17 5.00 16.16
CA LEU A 6 -8.32 5.79 15.70
C LEU A 6 -8.83 5.18 14.41
N VAL A 7 -10.12 4.92 14.32
CA VAL A 7 -10.79 4.36 13.14
C VAL A 7 -11.84 5.36 12.69
N ASN A 8 -11.56 6.00 11.55
CA ASN A 8 -12.48 6.91 10.87
C ASN A 8 -13.15 6.18 9.72
N VAL A 9 -14.49 6.21 9.68
CA VAL A 9 -15.26 5.49 8.66
C VAL A 9 -16.19 6.43 7.92
N THR A 10 -16.06 6.44 6.61
CA THR A 10 -17.00 7.06 5.67
C THR A 10 -17.57 5.99 4.74
N PRO A 11 -18.66 6.26 3.99
CA PRO A 11 -19.14 5.33 2.97
C PRO A 11 -18.10 4.98 1.90
N GLN A 12 -17.22 5.92 1.56
CA GLN A 12 -16.23 5.80 0.49
C GLN A 12 -14.94 5.12 0.95
N GLU A 13 -14.52 5.32 2.19
CA GLU A 13 -13.29 4.76 2.71
C GLU A 13 -13.27 4.58 4.23
N THR A 14 -12.41 3.66 4.67
CA THR A 14 -12.02 3.49 6.07
C THR A 14 -10.58 3.95 6.23
N ARG A 15 -10.33 4.78 7.24
CA ARG A 15 -9.00 5.28 7.60
C ARG A 15 -8.67 4.90 9.03
N VAL A 16 -7.43 4.50 9.27
CA VAL A 16 -6.92 4.07 10.57
C VAL A 16 -5.62 4.79 10.87
N ALA A 17 -5.54 5.41 12.04
CA ALA A 17 -4.33 6.02 12.57
C ALA A 17 -3.89 5.31 13.85
N VAL A 18 -2.62 4.91 13.92
CA VAL A 18 -2.02 4.39 15.15
C VAL A 18 -1.28 5.53 15.84
N MET A 19 -1.69 5.84 17.07
CA MET A 19 -1.16 6.93 17.87
C MET A 19 -0.24 6.38 18.96
N GLU A 20 0.91 7.02 19.16
CA GLU A 20 1.76 6.82 20.33
C GLU A 20 2.15 8.19 20.88
N GLN A 21 1.99 8.39 22.20
CA GLN A 21 2.36 9.65 22.88
C GLN A 21 1.74 10.90 22.22
N GLY A 22 0.50 10.79 21.73
CA GLY A 22 -0.21 11.89 21.08
C GLY A 22 0.23 12.19 19.64
N ALA A 23 1.14 11.41 19.06
CA ALA A 23 1.60 11.58 17.68
C ALA A 23 1.22 10.37 16.81
N VAL A 24 0.83 10.64 15.57
CA VAL A 24 0.54 9.60 14.57
C VAL A 24 1.84 8.86 14.24
N GLN A 25 1.83 7.53 14.33
CA GLN A 25 2.95 6.66 14.00
C GLN A 25 2.74 5.89 12.70
N GLU A 26 1.50 5.53 12.40
CA GLU A 26 1.13 4.80 11.19
C GLU A 26 -0.24 5.26 10.68
N LEU A 27 -0.40 5.25 9.35
CA LEU A 27 -1.64 5.55 8.65
C LEU A 27 -2.02 4.41 7.71
N HIS A 28 -3.30 4.04 7.72
CA HIS A 28 -3.85 3.02 6.83
C HIS A 28 -5.16 3.49 6.25
N ILE A 29 -5.29 3.40 4.92
CA ILE A 29 -6.46 3.86 4.18
C ILE A 29 -6.89 2.71 3.27
N GLU A 30 -8.19 2.41 3.29
CA GLU A 30 -8.82 1.40 2.45
C GLU A 30 -10.08 2.01 1.82
N ARG A 31 -10.07 2.15 0.49
CA ARG A 31 -11.22 2.61 -0.28
C ARG A 31 -12.19 1.47 -0.54
N THR A 32 -13.48 1.71 -0.34
CA THR A 32 -14.55 0.73 -0.55
C THR A 32 -14.57 0.21 -1.99
N SER A 33 -14.29 1.08 -2.98
CA SER A 33 -14.25 0.73 -4.41
C SER A 33 -13.12 -0.22 -4.79
N SER A 34 -12.01 -0.20 -4.05
CA SER A 34 -10.83 -1.03 -4.32
C SER A 34 -10.89 -2.36 -3.57
N ARG A 35 -12.00 -2.65 -2.85
CA ARG A 35 -12.14 -3.89 -2.08
C ARG A 35 -12.43 -5.07 -3.01
N GLY A 36 -11.42 -5.91 -3.17
CA GLY A 36 -11.54 -7.21 -3.82
C GLY A 36 -12.35 -8.21 -3.00
N ILE A 37 -12.66 -9.35 -3.62
CA ILE A 37 -13.28 -10.51 -2.98
C ILE A 37 -12.27 -11.63 -2.71
N VAL A 38 -10.99 -11.42 -3.03
CA VAL A 38 -9.91 -12.35 -2.70
C VAL A 38 -9.93 -12.70 -1.20
N GLY A 39 -9.83 -13.99 -0.89
CA GLY A 39 -9.90 -14.50 0.47
C GLY A 39 -11.30 -14.88 0.92
N ASN A 40 -12.36 -14.36 0.29
CA ASN A 40 -13.74 -14.75 0.59
C ASN A 40 -13.96 -16.24 0.32
N ILE A 41 -14.79 -16.87 1.16
CA ILE A 41 -15.15 -18.28 1.05
C ILE A 41 -16.66 -18.38 0.80
N TYR A 42 -17.01 -19.14 -0.22
CA TYR A 42 -18.38 -19.35 -0.67
C TYR A 42 -18.72 -20.84 -0.67
N ASN A 43 -19.98 -21.14 -0.47
CA ASN A 43 -20.56 -22.37 -0.99
C ASN A 43 -21.07 -22.06 -2.39
N GLY A 44 -20.31 -22.45 -3.42
CA GLY A 44 -20.64 -22.19 -4.81
C GLY A 44 -21.40 -23.35 -5.44
N ARG A 45 -22.15 -23.09 -6.51
CA ARG A 45 -22.85 -24.13 -7.29
C ARG A 45 -22.20 -24.28 -8.65
N VAL A 46 -21.77 -25.49 -8.99
CA VAL A 46 -21.19 -25.78 -10.32
C VAL A 46 -22.27 -25.57 -11.38
N THR A 47 -22.05 -24.63 -12.29
CA THR A 47 -23.00 -24.34 -13.37
C THR A 47 -22.69 -25.10 -14.65
N ARG A 48 -21.39 -25.21 -14.98
CA ARG A 48 -20.95 -25.93 -16.17
C ARG A 48 -19.58 -26.56 -15.96
N VAL A 49 -19.41 -27.79 -16.43
CA VAL A 49 -18.11 -28.48 -16.44
C VAL A 49 -17.54 -28.48 -17.87
N LEU A 50 -16.26 -28.17 -18.00
CA LEU A 50 -15.54 -28.05 -19.27
C LEU A 50 -14.35 -29.03 -19.32
N PRO A 51 -14.56 -30.27 -19.80
CA PRO A 51 -13.51 -31.28 -19.91
C PRO A 51 -12.31 -30.81 -20.74
N GLY A 52 -12.55 -30.15 -21.87
CA GLY A 52 -11.48 -29.68 -22.77
C GLY A 52 -10.54 -28.64 -22.14
N MET A 53 -10.97 -27.95 -21.08
CA MET A 53 -10.15 -26.98 -20.33
C MET A 53 -9.82 -27.47 -18.91
N GLN A 54 -10.19 -28.72 -18.56
CA GLN A 54 -10.07 -29.27 -17.21
C GLN A 54 -10.53 -28.27 -16.13
N SER A 55 -11.70 -27.64 -16.36
CA SER A 55 -12.18 -26.53 -15.54
C SER A 55 -13.70 -26.54 -15.40
N ALA A 56 -14.21 -25.84 -14.39
CA ALA A 56 -15.64 -25.69 -14.14
C ALA A 56 -15.98 -24.23 -13.85
N PHE A 57 -17.16 -23.80 -14.32
CA PHE A 57 -17.77 -22.56 -13.88
C PHE A 57 -18.58 -22.80 -12.62
N VAL A 58 -18.43 -21.91 -11.65
CA VAL A 58 -19.07 -21.98 -10.35
C VAL A 58 -19.78 -20.65 -10.12
N ASP A 59 -21.09 -20.72 -9.87
CA ASP A 59 -21.87 -19.59 -9.41
C ASP A 59 -21.62 -19.38 -7.91
N ILE A 60 -21.21 -18.16 -7.55
CA ILE A 60 -20.97 -17.71 -6.18
C ILE A 60 -21.84 -16.49 -5.82
N GLY A 61 -22.86 -16.20 -6.63
CA GLY A 61 -23.79 -15.07 -6.41
C GLY A 61 -23.25 -13.73 -6.92
N LEU A 62 -22.35 -13.73 -7.89
CA LEU A 62 -21.83 -12.53 -8.55
C LEU A 62 -22.30 -12.48 -10.00
N ASP A 63 -22.26 -11.30 -10.61
CA ASP A 63 -22.71 -11.06 -12.00
C ASP A 63 -22.02 -11.97 -13.02
N ARG A 64 -20.81 -12.44 -12.72
CA ARG A 64 -20.04 -13.34 -13.57
C ARG A 64 -19.70 -14.62 -12.83
N ALA A 65 -19.92 -15.75 -13.52
CA ALA A 65 -19.52 -17.05 -13.01
C ALA A 65 -18.01 -17.09 -12.76
N ALA A 66 -17.63 -17.59 -11.60
CA ALA A 66 -16.25 -17.78 -11.20
C ALA A 66 -15.69 -19.07 -11.80
N PHE A 67 -14.37 -19.14 -11.90
CA PHE A 67 -13.64 -20.18 -12.62
C PHE A 67 -12.83 -21.04 -11.65
N LEU A 68 -13.05 -22.36 -11.67
CA LEU A 68 -12.32 -23.35 -10.88
C LEU A 68 -11.57 -24.30 -11.81
N HIS A 69 -10.24 -24.34 -11.71
CA HIS A 69 -9.40 -25.23 -12.50
C HIS A 69 -9.14 -26.55 -11.74
N LEU A 70 -8.94 -27.66 -12.46
CA LEU A 70 -8.64 -28.98 -11.90
C LEU A 70 -7.49 -28.93 -10.87
N ALA A 71 -6.39 -28.25 -11.21
CA ALA A 71 -5.21 -28.07 -10.33
C ALA A 71 -5.49 -27.36 -8.98
N ASP A 72 -6.61 -26.64 -8.88
CA ASP A 72 -7.03 -25.92 -7.67
C ASP A 72 -8.08 -26.73 -6.86
N ILE A 73 -8.36 -27.97 -7.27
CA ILE A 73 -9.20 -28.92 -6.51
C ILE A 73 -8.32 -29.73 -5.56
N TRP A 74 -8.40 -29.46 -4.26
CA TRP A 74 -7.57 -30.07 -3.22
C TRP A 74 -7.55 -31.61 -3.23
N ARG A 75 -8.71 -32.28 -3.40
CA ARG A 75 -8.83 -33.76 -3.30
C ARG A 75 -7.90 -34.53 -4.25
N LEU A 76 -7.44 -33.90 -5.33
CA LEU A 76 -6.50 -34.48 -6.30
C LEU A 76 -5.05 -34.55 -5.80
N ARG A 77 -4.68 -33.79 -4.76
CA ARG A 77 -3.29 -33.76 -4.26
C ARG A 77 -2.95 -34.90 -3.30
N GLN A 78 -3.92 -35.70 -2.85
CA GLN A 78 -3.72 -36.73 -1.81
C GLN A 78 -4.24 -38.13 -2.17
N SER A 79 -4.82 -38.36 -3.35
CA SER A 79 -5.32 -39.67 -3.77
C SER A 79 -4.72 -40.09 -5.13
N GLU A 80 -4.76 -41.39 -5.45
CA GLU A 80 -4.43 -41.99 -6.77
C GLU A 80 -5.28 -41.43 -7.95
N ASP A 81 -6.07 -40.39 -7.70
CA ASP A 81 -6.97 -39.72 -8.64
C ASP A 81 -6.32 -38.55 -9.36
N ALA A 82 -5.01 -38.30 -9.20
CA ALA A 82 -4.29 -37.19 -9.83
C ALA A 82 -4.50 -37.11 -11.36
N ASP A 83 -4.77 -38.26 -12.00
CA ASP A 83 -5.01 -38.39 -13.45
C ASP A 83 -6.50 -38.41 -13.83
N LYS A 84 -7.44 -38.26 -12.89
CA LYS A 84 -8.88 -38.24 -13.22
C LYS A 84 -9.28 -36.89 -13.82
N PRO A 85 -10.01 -36.90 -14.96
CA PRO A 85 -10.46 -35.67 -15.57
C PRO A 85 -11.60 -35.04 -14.76
N ILE A 86 -11.77 -33.72 -14.90
CA ILE A 86 -12.65 -32.92 -14.04
C ILE A 86 -14.11 -33.39 -14.03
N GLU A 87 -14.61 -33.94 -15.14
CA GLU A 87 -15.97 -34.47 -15.28
C GLU A 87 -16.27 -35.69 -14.40
N ARG A 88 -15.24 -36.37 -13.89
CA ARG A 88 -15.41 -37.44 -12.88
C ARG A 88 -15.49 -36.90 -11.46
N LEU A 89 -15.10 -35.64 -11.23
CA LEU A 89 -14.99 -35.03 -9.90
C LEU A 89 -16.13 -34.06 -9.63
N LEU A 90 -16.56 -33.35 -10.66
CA LEU A 90 -17.61 -32.33 -10.62
C LEU A 90 -18.71 -32.67 -11.62
N TYR A 91 -19.94 -32.35 -11.24
CA TYR A 91 -21.12 -32.42 -12.09
C TYR A 91 -21.93 -31.14 -11.90
N GLU A 92 -22.72 -30.79 -12.91
CA GLU A 92 -23.56 -29.59 -12.88
C GLU A 92 -24.60 -29.67 -11.76
N GLY A 93 -24.79 -28.57 -11.05
CA GLY A 93 -25.66 -28.46 -9.90
C GLY A 93 -25.03 -28.87 -8.56
N LYS A 94 -23.83 -29.45 -8.55
CA LYS A 94 -23.09 -29.79 -7.32
C LYS A 94 -22.72 -28.53 -6.53
N ASN A 95 -23.00 -28.54 -5.23
CA ASN A 95 -22.50 -27.50 -4.32
C ASN A 95 -21.07 -27.81 -3.87
N ILE A 96 -20.24 -26.79 -3.80
CA ILE A 96 -18.81 -26.92 -3.53
C ILE A 96 -18.27 -25.74 -2.72
N LEU A 97 -17.52 -26.04 -1.66
CA LEU A 97 -16.79 -25.05 -0.88
C LEU A 97 -15.61 -24.53 -1.69
N VAL A 98 -15.56 -23.22 -1.92
CA VAL A 98 -14.54 -22.56 -2.72
C VAL A 98 -14.08 -21.26 -2.06
N GLN A 99 -12.79 -20.97 -2.18
CA GLN A 99 -12.19 -19.70 -1.80
C GLN A 99 -11.74 -18.94 -3.05
N VAL A 100 -11.95 -17.63 -3.07
CA VAL A 100 -11.44 -16.78 -4.15
C VAL A 100 -9.95 -16.54 -3.95
N ILE A 101 -9.15 -16.92 -4.94
CA ILE A 101 -7.69 -16.76 -4.94
C ILE A 101 -7.21 -15.63 -5.88
N LYS A 102 -8.05 -15.22 -6.85
CA LYS A 102 -7.82 -14.05 -7.69
C LYS A 102 -9.15 -13.37 -8.00
N ASP A 103 -9.17 -12.05 -7.94
CA ASP A 103 -10.33 -11.24 -8.35
C ASP A 103 -10.63 -11.40 -9.85
N SER A 104 -11.84 -10.98 -10.23
CA SER A 104 -12.21 -10.84 -11.64
C SER A 104 -11.35 -9.78 -12.32
N ILE A 105 -10.90 -10.07 -13.54
CA ILE A 105 -10.09 -9.14 -14.33
C ILE A 105 -10.80 -8.90 -15.67
N SER A 106 -11.13 -7.64 -15.96
CA SER A 106 -11.74 -7.19 -17.21
C SER A 106 -13.04 -7.92 -17.58
N THR A 107 -13.01 -9.01 -18.34
CA THR A 107 -14.15 -9.87 -18.72
C THR A 107 -14.13 -11.24 -18.05
N LYS A 108 -13.02 -11.64 -17.42
CA LYS A 108 -12.85 -12.94 -16.77
C LYS A 108 -13.39 -12.89 -15.35
N GLY A 109 -14.19 -13.91 -14.98
CA GLY A 109 -14.65 -14.11 -13.59
C GLY A 109 -13.50 -14.42 -12.64
N ALA A 110 -13.78 -14.39 -11.33
CA ALA A 110 -12.81 -14.66 -10.28
C ALA A 110 -12.26 -16.10 -10.37
N ARG A 111 -11.01 -16.32 -9.95
CA ARG A 111 -10.41 -17.67 -9.86
C ARG A 111 -10.62 -18.26 -8.47
N LEU A 112 -11.04 -19.51 -8.42
CA LEU A 112 -11.37 -20.23 -7.21
C LEU A 112 -10.37 -21.35 -6.90
N SER A 113 -10.34 -21.76 -5.63
CA SER A 113 -9.66 -22.95 -5.12
C SER A 113 -10.55 -23.66 -4.11
N THR A 114 -10.51 -24.99 -4.05
CA THR A 114 -11.17 -25.76 -2.97
C THR A 114 -10.25 -26.02 -1.79
N GLN A 115 -8.96 -25.69 -1.92
CA GLN A 115 -8.05 -25.60 -0.78
C GLN A 115 -8.31 -24.26 -0.08
N VAL A 116 -8.88 -24.33 1.12
CA VAL A 116 -9.17 -23.15 1.93
C VAL A 116 -7.92 -22.77 2.73
N SER A 117 -7.68 -21.47 2.82
CA SER A 117 -6.64 -20.90 3.66
C SER A 117 -7.19 -19.72 4.45
N ILE A 118 -7.04 -19.74 5.78
CA ILE A 118 -7.57 -18.70 6.67
C ILE A 118 -6.41 -17.96 7.31
N ALA A 119 -6.38 -16.65 7.09
CA ALA A 119 -5.33 -15.77 7.56
C ALA A 119 -5.58 -15.31 9.00
N GLY A 120 -4.77 -15.83 9.93
CA GLY A 120 -4.58 -15.26 11.25
C GLY A 120 -3.57 -14.12 11.23
N ARG A 121 -3.21 -13.61 12.40
CA ARG A 121 -2.16 -12.58 12.52
C ARG A 121 -0.78 -13.15 12.21
N MET A 122 -0.48 -14.31 12.78
CA MET A 122 0.84 -14.95 12.85
C MET A 122 0.86 -16.27 12.10
N LEU A 123 -0.30 -16.89 11.94
CA LEU A 123 -0.49 -18.19 11.33
C LEU A 123 -1.45 -18.10 10.13
N VAL A 124 -1.35 -19.05 9.22
CA VAL A 124 -2.38 -19.36 8.23
C VAL A 124 -2.86 -20.76 8.49
N TYR A 125 -4.16 -20.94 8.74
CA TYR A 125 -4.74 -22.27 8.89
C TYR A 125 -5.13 -22.87 7.54
N LEU A 126 -4.80 -24.14 7.36
CA LEU A 126 -5.07 -24.97 6.20
C LEU A 126 -5.84 -26.21 6.66
N PRO A 127 -7.18 -26.15 6.77
CA PRO A 127 -7.96 -27.21 7.41
C PRO A 127 -7.85 -28.56 6.71
N GLN A 128 -7.54 -28.57 5.41
CA GLN A 128 -7.45 -29.81 4.63
C GLN A 128 -6.04 -30.43 4.56
N VAL A 129 -5.00 -29.78 5.10
CA VAL A 129 -3.60 -30.22 4.95
C VAL A 129 -2.95 -30.40 6.30
N SER A 130 -2.54 -31.61 6.70
CA SER A 130 -1.77 -31.76 7.94
C SER A 130 -0.27 -31.51 7.70
N HIS A 131 0.13 -30.24 7.64
CA HIS A 131 1.53 -29.82 7.47
C HIS A 131 1.82 -28.48 8.16
N ILE A 132 2.99 -28.37 8.81
CA ILE A 132 3.50 -27.10 9.33
C ILE A 132 4.54 -26.52 8.34
N GLY A 133 4.08 -25.56 7.56
CA GLY A 133 4.91 -24.73 6.70
C GLY A 133 5.46 -23.52 7.46
N ILE A 134 6.58 -22.98 6.97
CA ILE A 134 7.12 -21.71 7.45
C ILE A 134 7.28 -20.80 6.24
N SER A 135 6.93 -19.53 6.40
CA SER A 135 7.15 -18.52 5.38
C SER A 135 8.57 -18.61 4.83
N GLN A 136 8.72 -18.59 3.51
CA GLN A 136 10.02 -18.51 2.85
C GLN A 136 10.80 -17.24 3.21
N ARG A 137 10.14 -16.28 3.86
CA ARG A 137 10.71 -15.02 4.31
C ARG A 137 11.53 -15.13 5.60
N ILE A 138 11.37 -16.23 6.35
CA ILE A 138 12.19 -16.54 7.53
C ILE A 138 13.35 -17.39 7.01
N GLU A 139 14.55 -16.82 6.99
CA GLU A 139 15.74 -17.42 6.37
C GLU A 139 16.62 -18.17 7.37
N ASP A 140 16.60 -17.77 8.66
CA ASP A 140 17.39 -18.44 9.70
C ASP A 140 16.80 -19.83 10.01
N GLU A 141 17.50 -20.88 9.60
CA GLU A 141 17.09 -22.26 9.83
C GLU A 141 16.97 -22.63 11.31
N THR A 142 17.72 -21.98 12.19
CA THR A 142 17.62 -22.19 13.65
C THR A 142 16.28 -21.69 14.16
N GLU A 143 15.92 -20.46 13.78
CA GLU A 143 14.65 -19.84 14.14
C GLU A 143 13.47 -20.62 13.53
N ARG A 144 13.59 -21.05 12.27
CA ARG A 144 12.58 -21.90 11.62
C ARG A 144 12.33 -23.18 12.40
N LYS A 145 13.38 -23.86 12.84
CA LYS A 145 13.25 -25.09 13.65
C LYS A 145 12.57 -24.79 14.98
N LEU A 146 12.97 -23.70 15.66
CA LEU A 146 12.39 -23.30 16.94
C LEU A 146 10.90 -22.96 16.82
N LEU A 147 10.50 -22.16 15.82
CA LEU A 147 9.10 -21.82 15.56
C LEU A 147 8.26 -23.06 15.22
N ARG A 148 8.81 -24.01 14.45
CA ARG A 148 8.13 -25.26 14.12
C ARG A 148 7.85 -26.11 15.37
N GLU A 149 8.87 -26.31 16.20
CA GLU A 149 8.71 -27.10 17.43
C GLU A 149 7.76 -26.42 18.42
N LYS A 150 7.89 -25.10 18.58
CA LYS A 150 6.99 -24.28 19.41
C LYS A 150 5.53 -24.45 18.99
N LEU A 151 5.24 -24.31 17.69
CA LEU A 151 3.88 -24.51 17.20
C LEU A 151 3.42 -25.96 17.40
N LYS A 152 4.27 -26.95 17.11
CA LYS A 152 3.95 -28.37 17.28
C LYS A 152 3.58 -28.73 18.73
N HIS A 153 4.20 -28.08 19.72
CA HIS A 153 3.87 -28.26 21.14
C HIS A 153 2.50 -27.67 21.52
N LEU A 154 2.07 -26.60 20.86
CA LEU A 154 0.77 -25.96 21.11
C LEU A 154 -0.39 -26.70 20.43
N LEU A 155 -0.12 -27.44 19.34
CA LEU A 155 -1.16 -28.15 18.61
C LEU A 155 -1.62 -29.42 19.35
N PRO A 156 -2.93 -29.72 19.34
CA PRO A 156 -3.45 -30.95 19.95
C PRO A 156 -2.94 -32.20 19.20
N PRO A 157 -2.80 -33.34 19.89
CA PRO A 157 -2.40 -34.59 19.26
C PRO A 157 -3.47 -35.02 18.24
N GLY A 158 -3.04 -35.36 17.02
CA GLY A 158 -3.93 -35.76 15.94
C GLY A 158 -4.54 -34.60 15.14
N GLU A 159 -3.96 -33.40 15.22
CA GLU A 159 -4.37 -32.25 14.41
C GLU A 159 -4.42 -32.57 12.91
N LYS A 160 -5.61 -32.41 12.32
CA LYS A 160 -5.88 -32.75 10.92
C LYS A 160 -5.59 -31.59 9.98
N GLY A 161 -5.72 -30.36 10.47
CA GLY A 161 -5.35 -29.16 9.74
C GLY A 161 -3.85 -28.87 9.84
N GLY A 162 -3.44 -27.87 9.08
CA GLY A 162 -2.05 -27.47 8.97
C GLY A 162 -1.93 -25.98 9.12
N PHE A 163 -0.68 -25.55 9.26
CA PHE A 163 -0.38 -24.19 9.60
C PHE A 163 0.78 -23.69 8.76
N ILE A 164 0.70 -22.44 8.30
CA ILE A 164 1.87 -21.72 7.79
C ILE A 164 2.22 -20.63 8.77
N ILE A 165 3.43 -20.71 9.34
CA ILE A 165 3.99 -19.70 10.22
C ILE A 165 4.39 -18.48 9.37
N ARG A 166 3.80 -17.31 9.66
CA ARG A 166 4.07 -16.02 8.98
C ARG A 166 5.30 -15.35 9.60
N THR A 167 5.89 -14.40 8.87
CA THR A 167 7.04 -13.59 9.34
C THR A 167 6.78 -12.88 10.66
N MET A 168 5.52 -12.48 10.94
CA MET A 168 5.18 -11.85 12.22
C MET A 168 5.38 -12.76 13.43
N ALA A 169 5.42 -14.08 13.23
CA ALA A 169 5.60 -15.06 14.29
C ALA A 169 7.00 -15.09 14.91
N GLU A 170 8.02 -14.49 14.27
CA GLU A 170 9.41 -14.44 14.77
C GLU A 170 9.48 -13.88 16.20
N ALA A 171 8.74 -12.80 16.47
CA ALA A 171 8.69 -12.14 17.78
C ALA A 171 7.53 -12.63 18.68
N ALA A 172 6.83 -13.71 18.32
CA ALA A 172 5.64 -14.17 19.04
C ALA A 172 5.96 -14.82 20.38
N SER A 173 5.17 -14.55 21.42
CA SER A 173 5.10 -15.43 22.59
C SER A 173 4.30 -16.72 22.27
N GLU A 174 4.39 -17.74 23.14
CA GLU A 174 3.52 -18.93 23.01
C GLU A 174 2.04 -18.56 23.14
N GLN A 175 1.73 -17.61 24.02
CA GLN A 175 0.37 -17.13 24.24
C GLN A 175 -0.21 -16.43 23.01
N ASP A 176 0.62 -15.67 22.29
CA ASP A 176 0.20 -15.02 21.04
C ASP A 176 -0.15 -16.05 19.96
N LEU A 177 0.66 -17.11 19.84
CA LEU A 177 0.40 -18.21 18.91
C LEU A 177 -0.85 -18.98 19.30
N GLN A 178 -1.04 -19.29 20.59
CA GLN A 178 -2.24 -19.98 21.08
C GLN A 178 -3.50 -19.18 20.78
N THR A 179 -3.48 -17.87 21.03
CA THR A 179 -4.62 -16.99 20.74
C THR A 179 -4.98 -17.00 19.24
N ASP A 180 -3.96 -17.02 18.37
CA ASP A 180 -4.16 -17.07 16.92
C ASP A 180 -4.68 -18.45 16.45
N ILE A 181 -4.24 -19.55 17.09
CA ILE A 181 -4.78 -20.90 16.85
C ILE A 181 -6.26 -20.96 17.24
N ASP A 182 -6.62 -20.48 18.43
CA ASP A 182 -8.00 -20.50 18.93
C ASP A 182 -8.93 -19.67 18.03
N TYR A 183 -8.46 -18.50 17.59
CA TYR A 183 -9.13 -17.66 16.58
C TYR A 183 -9.39 -18.45 15.29
N LEU A 184 -8.36 -19.09 14.74
CA LEU A 184 -8.43 -19.82 13.47
C LEU A 184 -9.37 -21.02 13.54
N TYR A 185 -9.32 -21.79 14.64
CA TYR A 185 -10.22 -22.93 14.84
C TYR A 185 -11.66 -22.51 14.99
N LYS A 186 -11.94 -21.47 15.78
CA LYS A 186 -13.31 -20.98 15.93
C LYS A 186 -13.87 -20.48 14.60
N LEU A 187 -13.10 -19.68 13.87
CA LEU A 187 -13.51 -19.17 12.56
C LEU A 187 -13.76 -20.32 11.56
N TRP A 188 -12.90 -21.33 11.54
CA TRP A 188 -13.11 -22.49 10.68
C TRP A 188 -14.36 -23.28 11.06
N HIS A 189 -14.59 -23.51 12.36
CA HIS A 189 -15.78 -24.18 12.85
C HIS A 189 -17.07 -23.47 12.42
N ASP A 190 -17.10 -22.14 12.49
CA ASP A 190 -18.24 -21.34 12.04
C ASP A 190 -18.47 -21.46 10.52
N ILE A 191 -17.38 -21.50 9.72
CA ILE A 191 -17.45 -21.67 8.28
C ILE A 191 -17.98 -23.07 7.92
N GLU A 192 -17.50 -24.12 8.59
CA GLU A 192 -17.99 -25.49 8.40
C GLU A 192 -19.46 -25.62 8.78
N GLY A 193 -19.86 -25.03 9.91
CA GLY A 193 -21.25 -24.98 10.36
C GLY A 193 -22.16 -24.35 9.30
N LYS A 194 -21.79 -23.20 8.75
CA LYS A 194 -22.56 -22.55 7.67
C LYS A 194 -22.58 -23.37 6.38
N SER A 195 -21.45 -23.96 6.01
CA SER A 195 -21.31 -24.81 4.81
C SER A 195 -22.21 -26.04 4.85
N SER A 196 -22.40 -26.63 6.04
CA SER A 196 -23.21 -27.85 6.24
C SER A 196 -24.69 -27.69 5.86
N THR A 197 -25.22 -26.46 5.84
CA THR A 197 -26.59 -26.16 5.39
C THR A 197 -26.80 -26.43 3.90
N GLY A 198 -25.71 -26.53 3.13
CA GLY A 198 -25.75 -26.81 1.70
C GLY A 198 -26.29 -25.67 0.84
N MET A 199 -26.72 -24.54 1.40
CA MET A 199 -27.22 -23.41 0.61
C MET A 199 -26.07 -22.65 -0.06
N PRO A 200 -26.16 -22.34 -1.37
CA PRO A 200 -25.19 -21.49 -2.03
C PRO A 200 -25.16 -20.10 -1.41
N GLY A 201 -23.96 -19.52 -1.25
CA GLY A 201 -23.81 -18.18 -0.70
C GLY A 201 -22.44 -17.92 -0.07
N LEU A 202 -22.26 -16.69 0.40
CA LEU A 202 -21.07 -16.23 1.10
C LEU A 202 -21.03 -16.84 2.52
N LEU A 203 -19.98 -17.59 2.83
CA LEU A 203 -19.77 -18.20 4.14
C LEU A 203 -18.86 -17.33 5.03
N TYR A 204 -17.84 -16.74 4.41
CA TYR A 204 -16.88 -15.85 5.05
C TYR A 204 -16.45 -14.76 4.09
N GLN A 205 -16.47 -13.51 4.57
CA GLN A 205 -15.90 -12.36 3.89
C GLN A 205 -14.56 -12.03 4.53
N ASP A 206 -13.52 -11.82 3.73
CA ASP A 206 -12.22 -11.42 4.29
C ASP A 206 -12.30 -10.06 4.99
N LEU A 207 -11.46 -9.91 6.02
CA LEU A 207 -11.52 -8.78 6.94
C LEU A 207 -11.26 -7.46 6.20
N ASN A 208 -12.19 -6.51 6.32
CA ASN A 208 -11.94 -5.12 5.95
C ASN A 208 -10.95 -4.48 6.93
N LEU A 209 -10.50 -3.26 6.63
CA LEU A 209 -9.53 -2.55 7.45
C LEU A 209 -9.96 -2.43 8.93
N SER A 210 -11.23 -2.14 9.22
CA SER A 210 -11.72 -2.01 10.60
C SER A 210 -11.60 -3.31 11.41
N HIS A 211 -11.86 -4.47 10.80
CA HIS A 211 -11.66 -5.76 11.49
C HIS A 211 -10.19 -6.18 11.49
N ARG A 212 -9.41 -5.83 10.46
CA ARG A 212 -7.96 -6.02 10.45
C ARG A 212 -7.27 -5.25 11.59
N VAL A 213 -7.81 -4.11 12.03
CA VAL A 213 -7.32 -3.43 13.24
C VAL A 213 -7.28 -4.37 14.43
N LEU A 214 -8.39 -5.08 14.69
CA LEU A 214 -8.51 -6.00 15.82
C LEU A 214 -7.49 -7.13 15.72
N ARG A 215 -7.36 -7.72 14.52
CA ARG A 215 -6.47 -8.87 14.27
C ARG A 215 -4.99 -8.51 14.26
N ASP A 216 -4.63 -7.46 13.50
CA ASP A 216 -3.25 -7.20 13.12
C ASP A 216 -2.60 -6.14 14.01
N PHE A 217 -3.34 -5.14 14.51
CA PHE A 217 -2.75 -3.91 15.08
C PHE A 217 -2.66 -3.96 16.60
N VAL A 218 -3.71 -4.47 17.24
CA VAL A 218 -3.85 -4.53 18.70
C VAL A 218 -2.70 -5.33 19.32
N ASN A 219 -2.13 -4.82 20.40
CA ASN A 219 -1.10 -5.52 21.16
C ASN A 219 -1.27 -5.23 22.65
N VAL A 220 -0.39 -5.79 23.49
CA VAL A 220 -0.44 -5.60 24.95
C VAL A 220 -0.40 -4.12 25.34
N GLY A 221 0.30 -3.28 24.57
CA GLY A 221 0.39 -1.83 24.79
C GLY A 221 -0.79 -1.01 24.25
N THR A 222 -1.75 -1.61 23.53
CA THR A 222 -2.91 -0.87 23.01
C THR A 222 -3.90 -0.58 24.14
N ALA A 223 -4.06 0.70 24.51
CA ALA A 223 -5.01 1.10 25.55
C ALA A 223 -6.46 1.09 25.04
N ARG A 224 -6.72 1.70 23.88
CA ARG A 224 -8.07 1.85 23.33
C ARG A 224 -8.07 1.98 21.81
N ILE A 225 -9.23 1.68 21.24
CA ILE A 225 -9.57 1.77 19.82
C ILE A 225 -10.83 2.63 19.73
N LEU A 226 -10.70 3.85 19.22
CA LEU A 226 -11.80 4.79 19.04
C LEU A 226 -12.36 4.68 17.63
N VAL A 227 -13.67 4.44 17.52
CA VAL A 227 -14.38 4.30 16.24
C VAL A 227 -15.46 5.37 16.16
N ASP A 228 -15.43 6.19 15.11
CA ASP A 228 -16.38 7.31 14.95
C ASP A 228 -17.70 6.95 14.26
N SER A 229 -17.83 5.72 13.77
CA SER A 229 -19.08 5.19 13.23
C SER A 229 -19.71 4.18 14.18
N ARG A 230 -20.95 4.45 14.61
CA ARG A 230 -21.72 3.58 15.49
C ARG A 230 -21.96 2.20 14.89
N GLU A 231 -22.23 2.13 13.60
CA GLU A 231 -22.45 0.87 12.89
C GLU A 231 -21.18 0.02 12.88
N THR A 232 -20.05 0.63 12.51
CA THR A 232 -18.76 -0.07 12.49
C THR A 232 -18.32 -0.48 13.89
N PHE A 233 -18.54 0.37 14.89
CA PHE A 233 -18.31 0.04 16.29
C PHE A 233 -19.06 -1.23 16.70
N GLN A 234 -20.37 -1.31 16.40
CA GLN A 234 -21.18 -2.50 16.74
C GLN A 234 -20.67 -3.76 16.04
N LYS A 235 -20.30 -3.66 14.76
CA LYS A 235 -19.72 -4.76 13.98
C LYS A 235 -18.39 -5.23 14.56
N MET A 236 -17.49 -4.28 14.89
CA MET A 236 -16.19 -4.57 15.51
C MET A 236 -16.34 -5.21 16.89
N VAL A 237 -17.26 -4.73 17.73
CA VAL A 237 -17.52 -5.31 19.04
C VAL A 237 -18.10 -6.72 18.93
N ALA A 238 -19.04 -6.95 18.00
CA ALA A 238 -19.58 -8.29 17.75
C ALA A 238 -18.46 -9.25 17.31
N PHE A 239 -17.66 -8.85 16.33
CA PHE A 239 -16.51 -9.64 15.88
C PHE A 239 -15.49 -9.89 17.00
N ALA A 240 -15.18 -8.89 17.82
CA ALA A 240 -14.27 -9.05 18.95
C ALA A 240 -14.83 -10.03 20.01
N ARG A 241 -16.12 -9.98 20.32
CA ARG A 241 -16.74 -10.95 21.26
C ARG A 241 -16.66 -12.37 20.72
N ASP A 242 -16.89 -12.53 19.42
CA ASP A 242 -16.87 -13.84 18.79
C ASP A 242 -15.44 -14.38 18.72
N TYR A 243 -14.47 -13.58 18.28
CA TYR A 243 -13.17 -14.13 17.90
C TYR A 243 -11.99 -13.65 18.74
N MET A 244 -12.13 -12.55 19.49
CA MET A 244 -11.02 -11.84 20.15
C MET A 244 -11.47 -11.22 21.49
N ALA A 245 -11.94 -12.05 22.42
CA ALA A 245 -12.59 -11.60 23.66
C ALA A 245 -11.76 -10.57 24.44
N ASN A 246 -10.44 -10.75 24.47
CA ASN A 246 -9.45 -9.87 25.12
C ASN A 246 -9.35 -8.44 24.53
N VAL A 247 -9.90 -8.19 23.34
CA VAL A 247 -9.89 -6.89 22.67
C VAL A 247 -11.21 -6.13 22.87
N THR A 248 -12.30 -6.83 23.17
CA THR A 248 -13.67 -6.28 23.19
C THR A 248 -13.81 -5.02 24.05
N GLU A 249 -13.24 -5.02 25.26
CA GLU A 249 -13.32 -3.91 26.22
C GLU A 249 -12.48 -2.70 25.83
N ARG A 250 -11.63 -2.82 24.81
CA ARG A 250 -10.77 -1.74 24.32
C ARG A 250 -11.39 -0.98 23.16
N VAL A 251 -12.51 -1.45 22.62
CA VAL A 251 -13.20 -0.79 21.51
C VAL A 251 -14.23 0.18 22.08
N ASP A 252 -14.10 1.45 21.72
CA ASP A 252 -14.95 2.54 22.18
C ASP A 252 -15.57 3.29 20.99
N HIS A 253 -16.83 3.72 21.15
CA HIS A 253 -17.49 4.57 20.16
C HIS A 253 -17.22 6.04 20.47
N TYR A 254 -16.65 6.75 19.51
CA TYR A 254 -16.49 8.20 19.57
C TYR A 254 -17.76 8.89 19.05
N ALA A 255 -18.45 9.62 19.92
CA ALA A 255 -19.69 10.33 19.62
C ALA A 255 -19.56 11.87 19.68
N GLY A 256 -18.33 12.39 19.62
CA GLY A 256 -18.10 13.84 19.67
C GLY A 256 -18.48 14.55 18.38
N GLU A 257 -18.82 15.84 18.48
CA GLU A 257 -19.21 16.65 17.31
C GLU A 257 -18.04 16.96 16.38
N ARG A 258 -16.84 17.19 16.94
CA ARG A 258 -15.63 17.42 16.14
C ARG A 258 -15.18 16.11 15.50
N PRO A 259 -14.85 16.06 14.19
CA PRO A 259 -14.38 14.83 13.56
C PRO A 259 -13.17 14.23 14.28
N LEU A 260 -13.13 12.91 14.38
CA LEU A 260 -12.12 12.19 15.17
C LEU A 260 -10.69 12.53 14.72
N PHE A 261 -10.45 12.58 13.41
CA PHE A 261 -9.12 12.87 12.87
C PHE A 261 -8.71 14.33 13.07
N ASP A 262 -9.65 15.28 12.97
CA ASP A 262 -9.39 16.69 13.27
C ASP A 262 -9.07 16.93 14.75
N LEU A 263 -9.76 16.23 15.65
CA LEU A 263 -9.53 16.35 17.10
C LEU A 263 -8.12 15.90 17.48
N TYR A 264 -7.62 14.85 16.84
CA TYR A 264 -6.31 14.25 17.12
C TYR A 264 -5.18 14.75 16.19
N GLY A 265 -5.46 15.73 15.32
CA GLY A 265 -4.46 16.31 14.41
C GLY A 265 -3.96 15.35 13.32
N VAL A 266 -4.77 14.36 12.96
CA VAL A 266 -4.41 13.35 11.95
C VAL A 266 -4.46 13.92 10.54
N GLU A 267 -5.44 14.78 10.22
CA GLU A 267 -5.54 15.43 8.90
C GLU A 267 -4.29 16.29 8.62
N ASP A 268 -3.88 17.11 9.59
CA ASP A 268 -2.65 17.91 9.50
C ASP A 268 -1.41 17.04 9.26
N GLU A 269 -1.37 15.84 9.84
CA GLU A 269 -0.25 14.93 9.66
C GLU A 269 -0.28 14.26 8.28
N ILE A 270 -1.47 13.96 7.74
CA ILE A 270 -1.64 13.45 6.36
C ILE A 270 -1.07 14.48 5.38
N GLU A 271 -1.47 15.75 5.48
CA GLU A 271 -0.97 16.83 4.62
C GLU A 271 0.56 16.98 4.73
N LYS A 272 1.11 16.97 5.94
CA LYS A 272 2.57 16.99 6.15
C LYS A 272 3.28 15.77 5.54
N CYS A 273 2.63 14.61 5.51
CA CYS A 273 3.20 13.40 4.91
C CYS A 273 3.17 13.42 3.37
N LEU A 274 2.30 14.22 2.76
CA LEU A 274 2.29 14.44 1.30
C LEU A 274 3.35 15.45 0.87
N ALA A 275 3.77 16.35 1.76
CA ALA A 275 4.82 17.31 1.48
C ALA A 275 6.19 16.65 1.23
N ARG A 276 6.95 17.20 0.28
CA ARG A 276 8.34 16.81 -0.01
C ARG A 276 9.28 17.08 1.17
N ARG A 277 9.09 18.19 1.87
CA ARG A 277 9.93 18.64 2.99
C ARG A 277 9.32 18.26 4.35
N VAL A 278 10.13 17.71 5.24
CA VAL A 278 9.75 17.38 6.63
C VAL A 278 10.63 18.14 7.61
N ASN A 279 10.06 19.02 8.42
CA ASN A 279 10.84 19.79 9.40
C ASN A 279 11.18 18.95 10.64
N LEU A 280 12.41 19.13 11.13
CA LEU A 280 12.89 18.60 12.40
C LEU A 280 12.62 19.63 13.51
N LYS A 281 12.48 19.17 14.75
CA LYS A 281 12.22 20.04 15.92
C LYS A 281 13.39 20.96 16.22
N SER A 282 14.62 20.54 15.92
CA SER A 282 15.83 21.35 16.07
C SER A 282 15.92 22.52 15.06
N GLY A 283 15.14 22.51 13.98
CA GLY A 283 15.22 23.51 12.91
C GLY A 283 15.93 23.02 11.63
N GLY A 284 16.46 21.80 11.64
CA GLY A 284 16.81 21.06 10.43
C GLY A 284 15.58 20.58 9.66
N TYR A 285 15.79 19.95 8.51
CA TYR A 285 14.71 19.37 7.71
C TYR A 285 15.20 18.21 6.84
N LEU A 286 14.25 17.38 6.42
CA LEU A 286 14.45 16.29 5.47
C LEU A 286 13.80 16.65 4.14
N ILE A 287 14.41 16.22 3.04
CA ILE A 287 13.79 16.19 1.72
C ILE A 287 13.60 14.74 1.32
N ILE A 288 12.35 14.34 1.07
CA ILE A 288 12.01 12.96 0.69
C ILE A 288 11.50 12.97 -0.74
N ASP A 289 12.23 12.31 -1.63
CA ASP A 289 11.89 12.18 -3.04
C ASP A 289 11.63 10.71 -3.40
N GLN A 290 10.44 10.44 -3.94
CA GLN A 290 10.07 9.12 -4.43
C GLN A 290 10.22 9.09 -5.95
N THR A 291 11.23 8.37 -6.45
CA THR A 291 11.41 8.11 -7.89
C THR A 291 10.72 6.80 -8.29
N GLU A 292 10.81 6.45 -9.57
CA GLU A 292 10.32 5.17 -10.09
C GLU A 292 10.99 3.96 -9.41
N ALA A 293 12.31 3.99 -9.27
CA ALA A 293 13.10 2.84 -8.81
C ALA A 293 13.35 2.85 -7.30
N LEU A 294 13.61 4.02 -6.72
CA LEU A 294 14.05 4.16 -5.33
C LEU A 294 13.54 5.44 -4.67
N THR A 295 13.60 5.48 -3.34
CA THR A 295 13.32 6.68 -2.55
C THR A 295 14.62 7.26 -2.02
N THR A 296 14.85 8.56 -2.18
CA THR A 296 15.97 9.27 -1.56
C THR A 296 15.49 10.10 -0.37
N VAL A 297 16.32 10.19 0.65
CA VAL A 297 16.07 11.03 1.83
C VAL A 297 17.34 11.83 2.12
N ASP A 298 17.25 13.14 1.99
CA ASP A 298 18.36 14.08 2.23
C ASP A 298 18.15 14.83 3.56
N VAL A 299 19.21 14.96 4.37
CA VAL A 299 19.18 15.56 5.71
C VAL A 299 19.89 16.90 5.71
N ASN A 300 19.19 17.95 6.14
CA ASN A 300 19.73 19.31 6.19
C ASN A 300 19.69 19.87 7.61
N THR A 301 20.74 20.59 8.00
CA THR A 301 20.83 21.33 9.28
C THR A 301 19.90 22.55 9.33
N GLY A 302 19.57 23.14 8.18
CA GLY A 302 18.68 24.29 8.09
C GLY A 302 19.17 25.48 8.93
N GLY A 303 18.27 26.06 9.73
CA GLY A 303 18.59 27.19 10.62
C GLY A 303 19.19 26.78 11.97
N PHE A 304 19.43 25.48 12.21
CA PHE A 304 19.96 24.99 13.47
C PHE A 304 21.46 25.28 13.59
N VAL A 305 21.82 26.29 14.38
CA VAL A 305 23.21 26.60 14.74
C VAL A 305 23.40 26.24 16.21
N GLY A 306 24.10 25.14 16.49
CA GLY A 306 24.37 24.71 17.86
C GLY A 306 25.31 25.67 18.60
N VAL A 307 25.22 25.67 19.94
CA VAL A 307 25.96 26.60 20.81
C VAL A 307 27.42 26.18 21.06
N ARG A 308 27.78 24.91 20.79
CA ARG A 308 29.08 24.32 21.18
C ARG A 308 30.06 24.12 20.03
N SER A 309 29.75 23.21 19.10
CA SER A 309 30.59 22.89 17.93
C SER A 309 29.73 22.51 16.73
N PHE A 310 30.29 22.64 15.53
CA PHE A 310 29.63 22.27 14.28
C PHE A 310 29.38 20.75 14.22
N ASP A 311 30.38 19.94 14.60
CA ASP A 311 30.28 18.47 14.60
C ASP A 311 29.19 17.94 15.54
N ASP A 312 29.04 18.53 16.73
CA ASP A 312 27.97 18.17 17.67
C ASP A 312 26.59 18.51 17.10
N THR A 313 26.50 19.59 16.31
CA THR A 313 25.26 20.05 15.68
C THR A 313 24.83 19.06 14.59
N ILE A 314 25.77 18.65 13.73
CA ILE A 314 25.59 17.61 12.72
C ILE A 314 25.14 16.30 13.36
N PHE A 315 25.88 15.84 14.37
CA PHE A 315 25.60 14.56 15.02
C PHE A 315 24.20 14.52 15.63
N LYS A 316 23.79 15.58 16.33
CA LYS A 316 22.43 15.69 16.90
C LYS A 316 21.35 15.77 15.83
N THR A 317 21.61 16.49 14.74
CA THR A 317 20.66 16.59 13.62
C THR A 317 20.45 15.22 12.98
N ASN A 318 21.52 14.45 12.74
CA ASN A 318 21.44 13.11 12.18
C ASN A 318 20.75 12.11 13.12
N LEU A 319 20.96 12.19 14.44
CA LEU A 319 20.23 11.37 15.41
C LEU A 319 18.72 11.64 15.39
N GLU A 320 18.34 12.93 15.32
CA GLU A 320 16.93 13.31 15.18
C GLU A 320 16.36 12.84 13.84
N ALA A 321 17.10 13.07 12.75
CA ALA A 321 16.74 12.62 11.41
C ALA A 321 16.50 11.12 11.38
N ALA A 322 17.37 10.29 11.99
CA ALA A 322 17.20 8.84 12.05
C ALA A 322 15.83 8.44 12.64
N GLN A 323 15.40 9.08 13.73
CA GLN A 323 14.09 8.82 14.33
C GLN A 323 12.94 9.26 13.43
N VAL A 324 13.04 10.46 12.84
CA VAL A 324 12.00 11.02 11.97
C VAL A 324 11.87 10.24 10.67
N ILE A 325 12.98 9.82 10.06
CA ILE A 325 13.01 8.99 8.85
C ILE A 325 12.29 7.67 9.13
N ALA A 326 12.66 6.97 10.19
CA ALA A 326 12.01 5.70 10.56
C ALA A 326 10.48 5.86 10.75
N ARG A 327 10.04 7.00 11.31
CA ARG A 327 8.62 7.34 11.43
C ARG A 327 7.97 7.65 10.07
N GLN A 328 8.61 8.44 9.21
CA GLN A 328 8.10 8.80 7.89
C GLN A 328 7.98 7.59 6.95
N LEU A 329 8.89 6.63 7.03
CA LEU A 329 8.79 5.37 6.28
C LEU A 329 7.50 4.61 6.60
N ARG A 330 7.06 4.61 7.87
CA ARG A 330 5.81 3.99 8.30
C ARG A 330 4.58 4.82 7.91
N LEU A 331 4.60 6.13 8.18
CA LEU A 331 3.48 7.03 7.88
C LEU A 331 3.15 7.08 6.40
N ARG A 332 4.17 7.25 5.56
CA ARG A 332 4.03 7.30 4.09
C ARG A 332 3.97 5.90 3.47
N ASN A 333 4.23 4.85 4.25
CA ASN A 333 4.34 3.47 3.79
C ASN A 333 5.32 3.32 2.60
N LEU A 334 6.52 3.89 2.73
CA LEU A 334 7.55 3.84 1.68
C LEU A 334 8.20 2.46 1.64
N GLY A 335 8.45 1.94 0.45
CA GLY A 335 9.03 0.61 0.28
C GLY A 335 9.76 0.46 -1.04
N GLY A 336 10.61 -0.55 -1.14
CA GLY A 336 11.62 -0.71 -2.17
C GLY A 336 13.00 -0.34 -1.62
N ILE A 337 13.87 0.11 -2.51
CA ILE A 337 15.20 0.61 -2.17
C ILE A 337 15.04 2.04 -1.64
N ILE A 338 15.66 2.32 -0.49
CA ILE A 338 15.69 3.64 0.12
C ILE A 338 17.15 3.99 0.38
N ILE A 339 17.55 5.17 -0.07
CA ILE A 339 18.89 5.72 0.12
C ILE A 339 18.76 6.95 1.02
N ILE A 340 19.54 6.99 2.09
CA ILE A 340 19.53 8.09 3.06
C ILE A 340 20.88 8.77 3.03
N ASP A 341 20.87 10.07 2.73
CA ASP A 341 22.00 10.96 2.75
C ASP A 341 22.01 11.72 4.09
N PHE A 342 22.70 11.15 5.08
CA PHE A 342 22.94 11.83 6.34
C PHE A 342 24.04 12.86 6.16
N ILE A 343 23.99 13.96 6.92
CA ILE A 343 25.04 14.98 6.86
C ILE A 343 26.39 14.34 7.22
N ASP A 344 27.44 14.66 6.46
CA ASP A 344 28.77 14.10 6.64
C ASP A 344 29.29 14.22 8.08
N MET A 345 29.84 13.12 8.58
CA MET A 345 30.46 13.03 9.91
C MET A 345 31.89 12.50 9.76
N GLU A 346 32.86 13.13 10.42
CA GLU A 346 34.25 12.62 10.40
C GLU A 346 34.43 11.44 11.36
N SER A 347 33.79 11.50 12.53
CA SER A 347 33.90 10.48 13.57
C SER A 347 33.16 9.19 13.20
N ALA A 348 33.90 8.07 13.20
CA ALA A 348 33.31 6.74 13.06
C ALA A 348 32.37 6.39 14.23
N GLU A 349 32.63 6.93 15.43
CA GLU A 349 31.76 6.77 16.59
C GLU A 349 30.40 7.42 16.35
N HIS A 350 30.38 8.64 15.79
CA HIS A 350 29.14 9.33 15.43
C HIS A 350 28.35 8.57 14.36
N LYS A 351 29.02 8.09 13.29
CA LYS A 351 28.39 7.24 12.26
C LYS A 351 27.74 5.99 12.87
N ASN A 352 28.47 5.28 13.72
CA ASN A 352 27.97 4.06 14.35
C ASN A 352 26.79 4.34 15.28
N ALA A 353 26.82 5.44 16.03
CA ALA A 353 25.74 5.85 16.92
C ALA A 353 24.46 6.24 16.15
N VAL A 354 24.58 6.99 15.04
CA VAL A 354 23.44 7.32 14.17
C VAL A 354 22.83 6.05 13.57
N LEU A 355 23.66 5.12 13.07
CA LEU A 355 23.19 3.86 12.51
C LEU A 355 22.50 2.98 13.57
N ALA A 356 23.01 2.95 14.80
CA ALA A 356 22.42 2.22 15.90
C ALA A 356 21.05 2.80 16.30
N GLU A 357 20.94 4.12 16.41
CA GLU A 357 19.66 4.79 16.72
C GLU A 357 18.65 4.63 15.57
N PHE A 358 19.12 4.63 14.32
CA PHE A 358 18.28 4.35 13.16
C PHE A 358 17.72 2.92 13.21
N LYS A 359 18.58 1.91 13.37
CA LYS A 359 18.16 0.50 13.52
C LYS A 359 17.18 0.31 14.68
N LYS A 360 17.44 0.96 15.81
CA LYS A 360 16.55 0.93 16.98
C LYS A 360 15.18 1.54 16.70
N SER A 361 15.14 2.67 15.99
CA SER A 361 13.88 3.33 15.61
C SER A 361 13.08 2.53 14.59
N LEU A 362 13.77 1.76 13.74
CA LEU A 362 13.18 0.86 12.76
C LEU A 362 12.59 -0.43 13.38
N MET A 363 13.05 -0.87 14.56
CA MET A 363 12.46 -2.05 15.25
C MET A 363 10.96 -1.90 15.55
N LYS A 364 10.43 -0.66 15.56
CA LYS A 364 9.00 -0.40 15.71
C LYS A 364 8.18 -0.75 14.46
N ASP A 365 8.83 -0.84 13.30
CA ASP A 365 8.18 -1.19 12.04
C ASP A 365 8.12 -2.71 11.88
N ARG A 366 6.93 -3.20 11.59
CA ARG A 366 6.64 -4.63 11.41
C ARG A 366 7.00 -5.12 10.00
N THR A 367 7.40 -4.22 9.12
CA THR A 367 7.74 -4.54 7.74
C THR A 367 9.17 -5.06 7.67
N ARG A 368 9.37 -6.22 7.04
CA ARG A 368 10.72 -6.74 6.81
C ARG A 368 11.56 -5.72 6.06
N MET A 369 12.76 -5.49 6.56
CA MET A 369 13.73 -4.56 5.99
C MET A 369 15.16 -5.05 6.20
N THR A 370 16.07 -4.55 5.37
CA THR A 370 17.51 -4.70 5.54
C THR A 370 18.13 -3.32 5.59
N VAL A 371 19.09 -3.10 6.49
CA VAL A 371 19.80 -1.82 6.62
C VAL A 371 21.29 -2.11 6.55
N ASN A 372 21.93 -1.57 5.52
CA ASN A 372 23.38 -1.66 5.34
C ASN A 372 24.08 -0.57 6.16
N GLY A 373 25.42 -0.65 6.24
CA GLY A 373 26.23 0.41 6.82
C GLY A 373 26.34 1.63 5.91
N PHE A 374 27.14 2.61 6.34
CA PHE A 374 27.55 3.72 5.49
C PHE A 374 28.37 3.20 4.31
N THR A 375 28.03 3.63 3.11
CA THR A 375 28.79 3.38 1.88
C THR A 375 30.06 4.24 1.85
N ALA A 376 30.92 4.00 0.85
CA ALA A 376 32.08 4.85 0.59
C ALA A 376 31.70 6.31 0.26
N LEU A 377 30.47 6.56 -0.20
CA LEU A 377 29.94 7.88 -0.49
C LEU A 377 29.23 8.53 0.71
N GLY A 378 29.22 7.91 1.89
CA GLY A 378 28.53 8.46 3.07
C GLY A 378 27.02 8.18 3.12
N LEU A 379 26.48 7.46 2.14
CA LEU A 379 25.05 7.12 2.08
C LEU A 379 24.74 5.88 2.92
N VAL A 380 23.54 5.81 3.49
CA VAL A 380 22.98 4.60 4.11
C VAL A 380 21.95 3.98 3.17
N GLU A 381 22.17 2.72 2.81
CA GLU A 381 21.27 1.95 1.95
C GLU A 381 20.39 1.06 2.79
N MET A 382 19.09 1.01 2.46
CA MET A 382 18.18 0.05 3.05
C MET A 382 17.17 -0.46 2.03
N THR A 383 16.62 -1.64 2.30
CA THR A 383 15.43 -2.12 1.59
C THR A 383 14.30 -2.28 2.59
N ARG A 384 13.10 -1.84 2.21
CA ARG A 384 11.87 -2.05 3.00
C ARG A 384 10.83 -2.71 2.12
N LYS A 385 10.29 -3.86 2.51
CA LYS A 385 9.36 -4.61 1.66
C LYS A 385 8.10 -3.80 1.33
N ARG A 386 7.70 -3.77 0.05
CA ARG A 386 6.39 -3.22 -0.35
C ARG A 386 5.28 -4.20 0.08
N THR A 387 4.43 -3.78 1.01
CA THR A 387 3.27 -4.55 1.49
C THR A 387 1.95 -4.05 0.90
N ARG A 388 1.89 -2.75 0.62
CA ARG A 388 0.75 -1.99 0.07
C ARG A 388 1.28 -0.73 -0.62
N GLU A 389 0.41 -0.03 -1.34
CA GLU A 389 0.71 1.25 -1.98
C GLU A 389 1.11 2.32 -0.95
N SER A 390 1.98 3.26 -1.35
CA SER A 390 2.38 4.37 -0.48
C SER A 390 1.24 5.36 -0.31
N LEU A 391 1.29 6.18 0.73
CA LEU A 391 0.24 7.17 1.02
C LEU A 391 -0.03 8.09 -0.18
N ALA A 392 1.03 8.59 -0.83
CA ALA A 392 0.92 9.45 -1.99
C ALA A 392 0.30 8.73 -3.20
N HIS A 393 0.58 7.44 -3.42
CA HIS A 393 -0.05 6.68 -4.51
C HIS A 393 -1.55 6.47 -4.28
N ILE A 394 -1.97 6.38 -3.02
CA ILE A 394 -3.40 6.27 -2.68
C ILE A 394 -4.08 7.63 -2.87
N LEU A 395 -3.47 8.72 -2.39
CA LEU A 395 -4.11 10.03 -2.28
C LEU A 395 -3.89 10.97 -3.47
N CYS A 396 -2.88 10.74 -4.30
CA CYS A 396 -2.50 11.64 -5.39
C CYS A 396 -2.45 10.91 -6.74
N GLU A 397 -2.62 11.68 -7.81
CA GLU A 397 -2.41 11.22 -9.19
C GLU A 397 -1.20 11.94 -9.79
N THR A 398 -0.62 11.36 -10.85
CA THR A 398 0.46 11.98 -11.59
C THR A 398 0.01 13.33 -12.16
N CYS A 399 0.83 14.37 -11.99
CA CYS A 399 0.53 15.70 -12.53
C CYS A 399 0.32 15.62 -14.06
N PRO A 400 -0.84 16.07 -14.60
CA PRO A 400 -1.13 15.96 -16.03
C PRO A 400 -0.22 16.86 -16.89
N THR A 401 0.34 17.92 -16.31
CA THR A 401 1.22 18.86 -17.00
C THR A 401 2.65 18.33 -17.07
N CYS A 402 3.30 18.13 -15.91
CA CYS A 402 4.71 17.75 -15.89
C CYS A 402 4.93 16.24 -16.02
N GLN A 403 3.88 15.44 -15.86
CA GLN A 403 3.93 13.96 -15.88
C GLN A 403 4.97 13.39 -14.90
N GLY A 404 5.12 14.03 -13.73
CA GLY A 404 6.06 13.63 -12.69
C GLY A 404 7.43 14.31 -12.77
N ARG A 405 7.70 15.14 -13.77
CA ARG A 405 8.98 15.89 -13.87
C ARG A 405 9.19 16.90 -12.75
N SER A 406 8.13 17.34 -12.07
CA SER A 406 8.15 18.42 -11.06
C SER A 406 8.60 19.79 -11.58
N GLU A 407 8.74 19.92 -12.90
CA GLU A 407 9.08 21.14 -13.61
C GLU A 407 8.34 21.17 -14.95
N VAL A 408 8.11 22.38 -15.47
CA VAL A 408 7.52 22.61 -16.80
C VAL A 408 8.47 23.51 -17.59
N ARG A 409 8.53 23.32 -18.90
CA ARG A 409 9.30 24.20 -19.80
C ARG A 409 8.80 25.63 -19.64
N THR A 410 9.73 26.59 -19.63
CA THR A 410 9.39 28.01 -19.54
C THR A 410 8.57 28.44 -20.76
N ALA A 411 7.67 29.41 -20.60
CA ALA A 411 6.88 29.93 -21.71
C ALA A 411 7.75 30.48 -22.86
N GLN A 412 8.93 31.03 -22.54
CA GLN A 412 9.94 31.43 -23.54
C GLN A 412 10.47 30.23 -24.34
N THR A 413 10.75 29.10 -23.68
CA THR A 413 11.16 27.86 -24.36
C THR A 413 10.07 27.41 -25.33
N MET A 414 8.80 27.51 -24.91
CA MET A 414 7.64 27.18 -25.75
C MET A 414 7.53 28.12 -26.96
N CYS A 415 7.74 29.43 -26.79
CA CYS A 415 7.79 30.38 -27.89
C CYS A 415 8.82 29.95 -28.95
N TYR A 416 10.03 29.60 -28.52
CA TYR A 416 11.10 29.18 -29.43
C TYR A 416 10.86 27.80 -30.08
N GLU A 417 10.12 26.91 -29.44
CA GLU A 417 9.65 25.67 -30.07
C GLU A 417 8.64 25.94 -31.19
N ILE A 418 7.65 26.79 -30.92
CA ILE A 418 6.63 27.22 -31.87
C ILE A 418 7.26 27.91 -33.09
N LEU A 419 8.20 28.84 -32.88
CA LEU A 419 8.91 29.51 -33.99
C LEU A 419 9.68 28.51 -34.86
N ARG A 420 10.34 27.51 -34.25
CA ARG A 420 11.04 26.46 -34.99
C ARG A 420 10.06 25.56 -35.75
N GLU A 421 8.88 25.31 -35.21
CA GLU A 421 7.84 24.53 -35.87
C GLU A 421 7.24 25.27 -37.07
N LEU A 422 6.86 26.53 -36.91
CA LEU A 422 6.40 27.39 -38.00
C LEU A 422 7.39 27.42 -39.16
N LEU A 423 8.70 27.50 -38.88
CA LEU A 423 9.73 27.44 -39.91
C LEU A 423 9.80 26.08 -40.62
N ARG A 424 9.53 24.97 -39.93
CA ARG A 424 9.47 23.63 -40.54
C ARG A 424 8.20 23.50 -41.40
N GLU A 425 7.05 23.84 -40.86
CA GLU A 425 5.75 23.74 -41.52
C GLU A 425 5.68 24.61 -42.78
N SER A 426 6.19 25.86 -42.73
CA SER A 426 6.26 26.76 -43.89
C SER A 426 7.13 26.25 -45.04
N ARG A 427 8.09 25.37 -44.78
CA ARG A 427 8.90 24.72 -45.83
C ARG A 427 8.24 23.48 -46.40
N GLN A 428 7.38 22.83 -45.61
CA GLN A 428 6.74 21.58 -45.98
C GLN A 428 5.39 21.78 -46.67
N PHE A 429 4.65 22.81 -46.27
CA PHE A 429 3.29 23.09 -46.73
C PHE A 429 3.15 24.55 -47.16
N ASP A 430 2.46 24.78 -48.27
CA ASP A 430 2.14 26.13 -48.76
C ASP A 430 0.80 26.61 -48.17
N ALA A 431 0.79 26.86 -46.86
CA ALA A 431 -0.36 27.44 -46.17
C ALA A 431 -0.53 28.92 -46.50
N ARG A 432 -1.75 29.46 -46.42
CA ARG A 432 -2.02 30.89 -46.61
C ARG A 432 -1.75 31.68 -45.34
N GLU A 433 -2.10 31.14 -44.18
CA GLU A 433 -1.74 31.68 -42.87
C GLU A 433 -1.40 30.55 -41.90
N PHE A 434 -0.65 30.90 -40.86
CA PHE A 434 -0.46 30.04 -39.70
C PHE A 434 -1.18 30.65 -38.50
N ARG A 435 -1.83 29.83 -37.69
CA ARG A 435 -2.39 30.25 -36.40
C ARG A 435 -1.75 29.48 -35.27
N ILE A 436 -1.18 30.19 -34.31
CA ILE A 436 -0.68 29.63 -33.07
C ILE A 436 -1.83 29.61 -32.06
N LEU A 437 -2.17 28.42 -31.57
CA LEU A 437 -2.99 28.21 -30.38
C LEU A 437 -2.07 27.85 -29.22
N ALA A 438 -2.04 28.63 -28.15
CA ALA A 438 -1.23 28.33 -26.98
C ALA A 438 -1.85 28.89 -25.69
N SER A 439 -1.27 28.54 -24.54
CA SER A 439 -1.66 29.13 -23.26
C SER A 439 -1.48 30.65 -23.22
N GLN A 440 -2.24 31.33 -22.36
CA GLN A 440 -2.20 32.79 -22.20
C GLN A 440 -0.76 33.32 -22.02
N GLN A 441 0.04 32.67 -21.15
CA GLN A 441 1.41 33.11 -20.85
C GLN A 441 2.34 33.07 -22.08
N VAL A 442 2.16 32.08 -22.97
CA VAL A 442 2.94 31.96 -24.20
C VAL A 442 2.49 33.02 -25.22
N ILE A 443 1.19 33.26 -25.34
CA ILE A 443 0.66 34.28 -26.25
C ILE A 443 1.05 35.69 -25.80
N ASP A 444 1.00 35.99 -24.50
CA ASP A 444 1.42 37.28 -23.95
C ASP A 444 2.90 37.56 -24.25
N LEU A 445 3.76 36.54 -24.11
CA LEU A 445 5.17 36.67 -24.49
C LEU A 445 5.35 36.97 -25.97
N PHE A 446 4.59 36.31 -26.85
CA PHE A 446 4.62 36.62 -28.28
C PHE A 446 4.11 38.02 -28.62
N LEU A 447 3.20 38.58 -27.82
CA LEU A 447 2.68 39.93 -28.02
C LEU A 447 3.61 41.02 -27.48
N ASP A 448 4.50 40.68 -26.54
CA ASP A 448 5.42 41.62 -25.89
C ASP A 448 6.89 41.28 -26.18
N GLU A 449 7.54 40.56 -25.26
CA GLU A 449 8.99 40.30 -25.27
C GLU A 449 9.49 39.61 -26.56
N GLU A 450 8.71 38.68 -27.10
CA GLU A 450 9.04 37.88 -28.29
C GLU A 450 8.36 38.38 -29.57
N SER A 451 7.77 39.57 -29.54
CA SER A 451 7.04 40.15 -30.67
C SER A 451 7.93 40.44 -31.88
N GLN A 452 9.17 40.91 -31.63
CA GLN A 452 10.16 41.12 -32.69
C GLN A 452 10.60 39.80 -33.34
N SER A 453 10.82 38.75 -32.53
CA SER A 453 11.19 37.41 -33.00
C SER A 453 10.11 36.82 -33.91
N LEU A 454 8.83 36.96 -33.52
CA LEU A 454 7.69 36.49 -34.28
C LEU A 454 7.52 37.27 -35.60
N ALA A 455 7.66 38.60 -35.56
CA ALA A 455 7.56 39.45 -36.75
C ALA A 455 8.66 39.12 -37.78
N GLN A 456 9.91 38.96 -37.33
CA GLN A 456 11.03 38.57 -38.20
C GLN A 456 10.79 37.22 -38.87
N LEU A 457 10.23 36.25 -38.14
CA LEU A 457 9.87 34.96 -38.72
C LEU A 457 8.73 35.10 -39.73
N GLY A 458 7.69 35.86 -39.42
CA GLY A 458 6.57 36.15 -40.32
C GLY A 458 7.03 36.76 -41.65
N ASP A 459 7.94 37.73 -41.59
CA ASP A 459 8.56 38.34 -42.77
C ASP A 459 9.41 37.33 -43.55
N PHE A 460 10.18 36.49 -42.86
CA PHE A 460 11.02 35.48 -43.48
C PHE A 460 10.21 34.40 -44.22
N ILE A 461 9.12 33.92 -43.62
CA ILE A 461 8.24 32.92 -44.25
C ILE A 461 7.28 33.55 -45.27
N ALA A 462 7.14 34.88 -45.27
CA ALA A 462 6.23 35.67 -46.10
C ALA A 462 4.75 35.22 -46.00
N LYS A 463 4.32 34.83 -44.79
CA LYS A 463 2.94 34.40 -44.48
C LYS A 463 2.48 35.04 -43.16
N PRO A 464 1.20 35.47 -43.05
CA PRO A 464 0.65 35.98 -41.81
C PRO A 464 0.62 34.91 -40.72
N ILE A 465 0.93 35.31 -39.48
CA ILE A 465 0.82 34.48 -38.29
C ILE A 465 -0.19 35.11 -37.34
N SER A 466 -1.28 34.40 -37.03
CA SER A 466 -2.28 34.83 -36.05
C SER A 466 -2.06 34.13 -34.70
N LEU A 467 -2.34 34.84 -33.61
CA LEU A 467 -2.20 34.34 -32.24
C LEU A 467 -3.58 34.17 -31.63
N GLN A 468 -3.85 33.02 -31.02
CA GLN A 468 -5.09 32.76 -30.30
C GLN A 468 -4.79 32.03 -28.99
N VAL A 469 -5.38 32.52 -27.90
CA VAL A 469 -5.30 31.88 -26.59
C VAL A 469 -6.24 30.68 -26.57
N GLU A 470 -5.73 29.52 -26.16
CA GLU A 470 -6.53 28.35 -25.82
C GLU A 470 -6.54 28.18 -24.29
N ALA A 471 -7.71 28.39 -23.68
CA ALA A 471 -7.85 28.41 -22.22
C ALA A 471 -7.70 27.02 -21.60
N ALA A 472 -7.94 25.96 -22.37
CA ALA A 472 -7.74 24.59 -21.92
C ALA A 472 -6.26 24.16 -21.91
N TYR A 473 -5.37 24.92 -22.54
CA TYR A 473 -3.96 24.52 -22.70
C TYR A 473 -3.13 24.87 -21.48
N THR A 474 -2.38 23.87 -21.02
CA THR A 474 -1.26 24.09 -20.11
C THR A 474 -0.11 24.78 -20.84
N GLN A 475 0.87 25.32 -20.11
CA GLN A 475 1.98 26.09 -20.71
C GLN A 475 2.73 25.32 -21.80
N GLU A 476 2.88 24.00 -21.66
CA GLU A 476 3.62 23.16 -22.60
C GLU A 476 2.78 22.65 -23.78
N GLN A 477 1.53 23.08 -23.91
CA GLN A 477 0.65 22.71 -25.01
C GLN A 477 0.50 23.88 -25.97
N TYR A 478 0.65 23.58 -27.27
CA TYR A 478 0.34 24.48 -28.35
C TYR A 478 -0.06 23.68 -29.60
N ASP A 479 -0.76 24.32 -30.52
CA ASP A 479 -0.95 23.84 -31.89
C ASP A 479 -0.60 24.94 -32.89
N VAL A 480 -0.08 24.52 -34.05
CA VAL A 480 0.08 25.36 -35.22
C VAL A 480 -0.94 24.91 -36.27
N ILE A 481 -1.98 25.71 -36.48
CA ILE A 481 -3.00 25.44 -37.50
C ILE A 481 -2.56 26.09 -38.82
N LEU A 482 -2.54 25.28 -39.88
CA LEU A 482 -2.33 25.71 -41.26
C LEU A 482 -3.69 25.99 -41.91
N MET A 483 -3.89 27.18 -42.48
CA MET A 483 -5.14 27.55 -43.18
C MET A 483 -4.96 27.85 -44.66
#